data_AF-A0A6I2AAR7-F1
#
_entry.id   AF-A0A6I2AAR7-F1
#
_cell.length_a   1.000
_cell.length_b   1.000
_cell.length_c   1.000
_cell.angle_alpha   90.00
_cell.angle_beta   90.00
_cell.angle_gamma   90.00
#
_symmetry.space_group_name_H-M   'P 1'
#
loop_
_entity.id
_entity.type
_entity.pdbx_description
1 polymer ?
#
loop_
_entity_poly.entity_id
_entity_poly.type
_entity_poly.pdbx_seq_one_letter_code
_entity_poly.pdbx_strand_id
1 'polypeptide(L)'
;YLFRAAELADLTPIVRVPTSEPGFAARLLDSGAMGIIFPHCNTKQDAEAAVKAVKYPPDGERGAGGRPLSLSGMPIADYIREANRETMVITMIEEMEALKNLPEILTVDGLDVLWIGRVDLSVSSGIPGKLDDPKIQDAVKRVIAEGNAAGKVVGVGAVNADRPEQIREFINQGARFFSLDTTSLLRSASRNVLKSIMSE
;
A
#
# COMPACT_ATOMS: atom_id res chain seq x y z
N TYR A 1 -17.59 -8.93 6.23
CA TYR A 1 -18.62 -8.06 5.61
C TYR A 1 -18.03 -6.91 4.81
N LEU A 2 -16.99 -6.21 5.27
CA LEU A 2 -16.41 -5.07 4.54
C LEU A 2 -15.96 -5.37 3.10
N PHE A 3 -15.36 -6.54 2.84
CA PHE A 3 -14.98 -6.91 1.46
C PHE A 3 -16.19 -7.04 0.52
N ARG A 4 -17.28 -7.65 0.98
CA ARG A 4 -18.53 -7.70 0.20
C ARG A 4 -19.13 -6.33 -0.01
N ALA A 5 -19.09 -5.45 1.00
CA ALA A 5 -19.56 -4.08 0.85
C ALA A 5 -18.72 -3.31 -0.18
N ALA A 6 -17.39 -3.48 -0.18
CA ALA A 6 -16.50 -2.88 -1.16
C ALA A 6 -16.80 -3.38 -2.58
N GLU A 7 -16.92 -4.71 -2.77
CA GLU A 7 -17.29 -5.31 -4.06
C GLU A 7 -18.64 -4.77 -4.60
N LEU A 8 -19.68 -4.67 -3.74
CA LEU A 8 -20.98 -4.13 -4.13
C LEU A 8 -20.97 -2.62 -4.41
N ALA A 9 -19.96 -1.91 -3.93
CA ALA A 9 -19.77 -0.47 -4.13
C ALA A 9 -18.75 -0.17 -5.24
N ASP A 10 -18.30 -1.16 -6.00
CA ASP A 10 -17.26 -1.02 -7.04
C ASP A 10 -15.94 -0.44 -6.50
N LEU A 11 -15.57 -0.86 -5.29
CA LEU A 11 -14.32 -0.46 -4.61
C LEU A 11 -13.39 -1.67 -4.50
N THR A 12 -12.11 -1.48 -4.83
CA THR A 12 -11.06 -2.50 -4.65
C THR A 12 -10.63 -2.58 -3.18
N PRO A 13 -10.90 -3.69 -2.46
CA PRO A 13 -10.52 -3.83 -1.05
C PRO A 13 -9.03 -4.14 -0.90
N ILE A 14 -8.29 -3.23 -0.26
CA ILE A 14 -6.86 -3.39 0.06
C ILE A 14 -6.70 -3.40 1.58
N VAL A 15 -5.86 -4.30 2.12
CA VAL A 15 -5.73 -4.49 3.57
C VAL A 15 -4.27 -4.54 3.99
N ARG A 16 -3.94 -3.84 5.07
CA ARG A 16 -2.64 -3.97 5.74
C ARG A 16 -2.66 -5.14 6.72
N VAL A 17 -1.68 -6.02 6.62
CA VAL A 17 -1.44 -7.10 7.59
C VAL A 17 -0.55 -6.62 8.74
N PRO A 18 -0.60 -7.25 9.93
CA PRO A 18 0.27 -6.86 11.04
C PRO A 18 1.74 -7.25 10.83
N THR A 19 2.01 -8.31 10.05
CA THR A 19 3.34 -8.86 9.78
C THR A 19 3.38 -9.49 8.39
N SER A 20 4.57 -9.89 7.92
CA SER A 20 4.78 -10.65 6.68
C SER A 20 4.43 -12.14 6.76
N GLU A 21 3.81 -12.60 7.86
CA GLU A 21 3.43 -14.00 8.00
C GLU A 21 2.36 -14.39 6.95
N PRO A 22 2.61 -15.42 6.10
CA PRO A 22 1.74 -15.75 4.97
C PRO A 22 0.29 -16.07 5.36
N GLY A 23 0.07 -16.60 6.57
CA GLY A 23 -1.27 -16.94 7.06
C GLY A 23 -2.22 -15.75 7.16
N PHE A 24 -1.72 -14.55 7.48
CA PHE A 24 -2.56 -13.35 7.52
C PHE A 24 -3.02 -12.95 6.11
N ALA A 25 -2.10 -12.92 5.15
CA ALA A 25 -2.41 -12.59 3.76
C ALA A 25 -3.41 -13.59 3.16
N ALA A 26 -3.15 -14.90 3.31
CA ALA A 26 -4.01 -15.95 2.78
C ALA A 26 -5.46 -15.81 3.29
N ARG A 27 -5.65 -15.63 4.60
CA ARG A 27 -7.00 -15.48 5.20
C ARG A 27 -7.76 -14.26 4.67
N LEU A 28 -7.07 -13.14 4.46
CA LEU A 28 -7.68 -11.91 3.96
C LEU A 28 -8.04 -12.04 2.48
N LEU A 29 -7.13 -12.57 1.66
CA LEU A 29 -7.36 -12.81 0.25
C LEU A 29 -8.50 -13.83 0.03
N ASP A 30 -8.54 -14.90 0.82
CA ASP A 30 -9.62 -15.90 0.81
C ASP A 30 -10.96 -15.34 1.28
N SER A 31 -10.94 -14.22 2.00
CA SER A 31 -12.12 -13.47 2.41
C SER A 31 -12.55 -12.44 1.35
N GLY A 32 -11.70 -12.09 0.38
CA GLY A 32 -11.98 -11.18 -0.72
C GLY A 32 -11.14 -9.90 -0.78
N ALA A 33 -10.02 -9.80 -0.06
CA ALA A 33 -9.05 -8.74 -0.33
C ALA A 33 -8.46 -8.90 -1.74
N MET A 34 -8.20 -7.79 -2.42
CA MET A 34 -7.59 -7.72 -3.76
C MET A 34 -6.19 -7.09 -3.74
N GLY A 35 -5.73 -6.67 -2.56
CA GLY A 35 -4.35 -6.23 -2.37
C GLY A 35 -3.96 -6.31 -0.90
N ILE A 36 -2.69 -6.63 -0.64
CA ILE A 36 -2.14 -6.73 0.71
C ILE A 36 -0.99 -5.74 0.88
N ILE A 37 -1.03 -4.96 1.96
CA ILE A 37 0.04 -4.07 2.38
C ILE A 37 0.83 -4.75 3.51
N PHE A 38 2.11 -4.96 3.27
CA PHE A 38 3.05 -5.53 4.24
C PHE A 38 3.90 -4.42 4.89
N PRO A 39 3.84 -4.27 6.23
CA PRO A 39 4.69 -3.33 6.94
C PRO A 39 6.14 -3.84 7.04
N HIS A 40 7.06 -2.94 7.41
CA HIS A 40 8.44 -3.26 7.79
C HIS A 40 9.28 -3.99 6.71
N CYS A 41 9.09 -3.65 5.43
CA CYS A 41 9.85 -4.26 4.34
C CYS A 41 11.23 -3.61 4.20
N ASN A 42 12.24 -4.23 4.82
CA ASN A 42 13.58 -3.66 4.92
C ASN A 42 14.59 -4.25 3.93
N THR A 43 14.32 -5.44 3.42
CA THR A 43 15.24 -6.19 2.56
C THR A 43 14.55 -6.72 1.30
N LYS A 44 15.34 -7.16 0.33
CA LYS A 44 14.84 -7.88 -0.85
C LYS A 44 14.04 -9.12 -0.45
N GLN A 45 14.51 -9.83 0.57
CA GLN A 45 13.90 -11.06 1.08
C GLN A 45 12.51 -10.78 1.69
N ASP A 46 12.33 -9.64 2.37
CA ASP A 46 11.01 -9.24 2.89
C ASP A 46 10.01 -9.02 1.74
N ALA A 47 10.46 -8.34 0.68
CA ALA A 47 9.64 -8.11 -0.51
C ALA A 47 9.32 -9.42 -1.25
N GLU A 48 10.28 -10.32 -1.42
CA GLU A 48 10.05 -11.64 -2.01
C GLU A 48 9.07 -12.47 -1.17
N ALA A 49 9.18 -12.42 0.17
CA ALA A 49 8.26 -13.09 1.07
C ALA A 49 6.83 -12.53 0.94
N ALA A 50 6.68 -11.21 0.79
CA ALA A 50 5.39 -10.57 0.53
C ALA A 50 4.75 -11.06 -0.78
N VAL A 51 5.53 -11.16 -1.87
CA VAL A 51 5.04 -11.68 -3.16
C VAL A 51 4.60 -13.13 -3.02
N LYS A 52 5.43 -13.97 -2.40
CA LYS A 52 5.14 -15.40 -2.17
C LYS A 52 3.88 -15.62 -1.34
N ALA A 53 3.62 -14.77 -0.36
CA ALA A 53 2.43 -14.85 0.49
C ALA A 53 1.12 -14.54 -0.25
N VAL A 54 1.18 -13.78 -1.36
CA VAL A 54 0.01 -13.30 -2.08
C VAL A 54 -0.27 -14.09 -3.36
N LYS A 55 0.78 -14.43 -4.12
CA LYS A 55 0.65 -15.10 -5.42
C LYS A 55 0.56 -16.63 -5.25
N TYR A 56 -0.22 -17.26 -6.12
CA TYR A 56 -0.24 -18.71 -6.29
C TYR A 56 1.00 -19.20 -7.05
N PRO A 57 1.34 -20.51 -6.97
CA PRO A 57 2.34 -21.10 -7.84
C PRO A 57 2.06 -20.84 -9.33
N PRO A 58 3.08 -20.59 -10.17
CA PRO A 58 4.52 -20.64 -9.84
C PRO A 58 5.10 -19.35 -9.25
N ASP A 59 4.34 -18.25 -9.24
CA ASP A 59 4.84 -16.91 -8.85
C ASP A 59 4.93 -16.73 -7.33
N GLY A 60 4.31 -17.62 -6.56
CA GLY A 60 4.34 -17.62 -5.11
C GLY A 60 3.94 -18.95 -4.49
N GLU A 61 3.54 -18.90 -3.22
CA GLU A 61 3.33 -20.07 -2.37
C GLU A 61 1.92 -20.08 -1.73
N ARG A 62 1.01 -19.21 -2.18
CA ARG A 62 -0.37 -19.14 -1.67
C ARG A 62 -1.11 -20.46 -1.92
N GLY A 63 -1.81 -20.96 -0.89
CA GLY A 63 -2.71 -22.11 -1.01
C GLY A 63 -4.02 -21.78 -1.73
N ALA A 64 -4.45 -22.64 -2.64
CA ALA A 64 -5.72 -22.50 -3.37
C ALA A 64 -6.92 -22.78 -2.46
N GLY A 65 -7.82 -21.80 -2.35
CA GLY A 65 -9.00 -21.90 -1.50
C GLY A 65 -9.75 -20.58 -1.40
N GLY A 66 -10.62 -20.50 -0.42
CA GLY A 66 -11.34 -19.27 -0.09
C GLY A 66 -12.58 -19.01 -0.94
N ARG A 67 -13.33 -18.01 -0.50
CA ARG A 67 -14.60 -17.60 -1.12
C ARG A 67 -14.42 -17.15 -2.58
N PRO A 68 -13.43 -16.30 -2.93
CA PRO A 68 -13.28 -15.84 -4.32
C PRO A 68 -13.11 -16.98 -5.32
N LEU A 69 -12.24 -17.96 -5.04
CA LEU A 69 -12.07 -19.14 -5.90
C LEU A 69 -13.37 -19.94 -6.02
N SER A 70 -13.98 -20.29 -4.89
CA SER A 70 -15.20 -21.11 -4.85
C SER A 70 -16.41 -20.49 -5.55
N LEU A 71 -16.46 -19.15 -5.62
CA LEU A 71 -17.56 -18.41 -6.25
C LEU A 71 -17.22 -17.87 -7.64
N SER A 72 -15.99 -18.07 -8.12
CA SER A 72 -15.56 -17.55 -9.42
C SER A 72 -16.31 -18.17 -10.60
N GLY A 73 -16.74 -19.44 -10.46
CA GLY A 73 -17.27 -20.22 -11.59
C GLY A 73 -16.24 -20.53 -12.68
N MET A 74 -14.98 -20.19 -12.46
CA MET A 74 -13.89 -20.38 -13.42
C MET A 74 -13.21 -21.74 -13.23
N PRO A 75 -12.63 -22.33 -14.30
CA PRO A 75 -11.63 -23.38 -14.13
C PRO A 75 -10.49 -22.89 -13.23
N ILE A 76 -10.06 -23.74 -12.29
CA ILE A 76 -9.07 -23.36 -11.26
C ILE A 76 -7.78 -22.77 -11.85
N ALA A 77 -7.29 -23.32 -12.96
CA ALA A 77 -6.10 -22.84 -13.63
C ALA A 77 -6.27 -21.40 -14.18
N ASP A 78 -7.44 -21.08 -14.73
CA ASP A 78 -7.72 -19.75 -15.26
C ASP A 78 -7.93 -18.75 -14.12
N TYR A 79 -8.61 -19.15 -13.05
CA TYR A 79 -8.72 -18.33 -11.85
C TYR A 79 -7.36 -18.00 -11.25
N ILE A 80 -6.47 -18.99 -11.11
CA ILE A 80 -5.13 -18.78 -10.53
C ILE A 80 -4.32 -17.79 -11.39
N ARG A 81 -4.36 -17.97 -12.71
CA ARG A 81 -3.67 -17.07 -13.66
C ARG A 81 -4.19 -15.63 -13.55
N GLU A 82 -5.52 -15.48 -13.48
CA GLU A 82 -6.18 -14.19 -13.32
C GLU A 82 -5.84 -13.56 -11.95
N ALA A 83 -6.00 -14.31 -10.87
CA ALA A 83 -5.72 -13.85 -9.52
C ALA A 83 -4.26 -13.44 -9.33
N ASN A 84 -3.29 -14.14 -9.93
CA ASN A 84 -1.89 -13.72 -9.89
C ASN A 84 -1.66 -12.38 -10.58
N ARG A 85 -2.36 -12.11 -11.68
CA ARG A 85 -2.26 -10.83 -12.40
C ARG A 85 -2.95 -9.69 -11.65
N GLU A 86 -4.13 -9.95 -11.08
CA GLU A 86 -5.02 -8.91 -10.55
C GLU A 86 -4.85 -8.62 -9.04
N THR A 87 -4.17 -9.48 -8.28
CA THR A 87 -3.97 -9.27 -6.83
C THR A 87 -2.72 -8.42 -6.57
N MET A 88 -2.87 -7.25 -5.95
CA MET A 88 -1.74 -6.34 -5.67
C MET A 88 -0.88 -6.78 -4.48
N VAL A 89 0.44 -6.70 -4.66
CA VAL A 89 1.44 -6.82 -3.59
C VAL A 89 2.01 -5.45 -3.29
N ILE A 90 1.85 -5.00 -2.04
CA ILE A 90 2.24 -3.66 -1.61
C ILE A 90 3.17 -3.80 -0.41
N THR A 91 4.35 -3.17 -0.45
CA THR A 91 5.27 -3.14 0.70
C THR A 91 5.47 -1.73 1.20
N MET A 92 5.62 -1.59 2.52
CA MET A 92 5.87 -0.30 3.14
C MET A 92 7.37 -0.02 3.19
N ILE A 93 7.77 1.12 2.63
CA ILE A 93 9.12 1.69 2.76
C ILE A 93 9.04 2.74 3.86
N GLU A 94 9.40 2.35 5.08
CA GLU A 94 9.12 3.13 6.28
C GLU A 94 10.25 3.16 7.31
N GLU A 95 11.39 2.55 7.01
CA GLU A 95 12.60 2.69 7.80
C GLU A 95 13.82 3.08 6.96
N MET A 96 14.85 3.60 7.66
CA MET A 96 16.12 3.96 7.04
C MET A 96 16.85 2.76 6.44
N GLU A 97 16.58 1.54 6.91
CA GLU A 97 17.16 0.30 6.36
C GLU A 97 16.56 -0.02 4.99
N ALA A 98 15.24 0.03 4.84
CA ALA A 98 14.57 -0.07 3.54
C ALA A 98 15.15 0.90 2.50
N LEU A 99 15.48 2.15 2.88
CA LEU A 99 16.12 3.11 1.97
C LEU A 99 17.55 2.74 1.56
N LYS A 100 18.30 2.05 2.42
CA LYS A 100 19.65 1.56 2.08
C LYS A 100 19.55 0.41 1.08
N ASN A 101 18.58 -0.49 1.28
CA ASN A 101 18.37 -1.68 0.48
C ASN A 101 17.43 -1.46 -0.71
N LEU A 102 16.94 -0.22 -0.91
CA LEU A 102 15.97 0.13 -1.94
C LEU A 102 16.37 -0.40 -3.34
N PRO A 103 17.62 -0.26 -3.81
CA PRO A 103 18.00 -0.80 -5.12
C PRO A 103 17.74 -2.30 -5.27
N GLU A 104 17.93 -3.08 -4.21
CA GLU A 104 17.69 -4.53 -4.23
C GLU A 104 16.20 -4.87 -4.15
N ILE A 105 15.44 -4.16 -3.30
CA ILE A 105 13.98 -4.31 -3.18
C ILE A 105 13.29 -4.05 -4.53
N LEU A 106 13.76 -3.06 -5.28
CA LEU A 106 13.22 -2.70 -6.59
C LEU A 106 13.37 -3.81 -7.64
N THR A 107 14.30 -4.75 -7.44
CA THR A 107 14.51 -5.88 -8.37
C THR A 107 13.50 -7.02 -8.19
N VAL A 108 12.61 -6.95 -7.19
CA VAL A 108 11.67 -8.05 -6.91
C VAL A 108 10.52 -8.05 -7.92
N ASP A 109 10.39 -9.14 -8.66
CA ASP A 109 9.27 -9.39 -9.57
C ASP A 109 7.99 -9.68 -8.78
N GLY A 110 6.85 -9.20 -9.31
CA GLY A 110 5.55 -9.35 -8.64
C GLY A 110 5.28 -8.38 -7.49
N LEU A 111 6.26 -7.55 -7.10
CA LEU A 111 6.03 -6.39 -6.22
C LEU A 111 5.44 -5.24 -7.06
N ASP A 112 4.23 -4.79 -6.72
CA ASP A 112 3.48 -3.82 -7.52
C ASP A 112 3.64 -2.38 -7.00
N VAL A 113 3.54 -2.20 -5.68
CA VAL A 113 3.49 -0.87 -5.05
C VAL A 113 4.50 -0.73 -3.91
N LEU A 114 5.26 0.36 -3.93
CA LEU A 114 6.05 0.84 -2.80
C LEU A 114 5.25 1.92 -2.08
N TRP A 115 4.79 1.65 -0.86
CA TRP A 115 4.04 2.61 -0.08
C TRP A 115 4.93 3.28 0.97
N ILE A 116 5.07 4.60 0.93
CA ILE A 116 6.01 5.31 1.81
C ILE A 116 5.34 5.66 3.14
N GLY A 117 5.80 5.02 4.23
CA GLY A 117 5.36 5.28 5.59
C GLY A 117 6.11 6.45 6.23
N ARG A 118 5.70 7.69 5.92
CA ARG A 118 6.45 8.89 6.34
C ARG A 118 6.59 9.06 7.86
N VAL A 119 5.57 8.66 8.62
CA VAL A 119 5.58 8.79 10.09
C VAL A 119 6.63 7.87 10.68
N ASP A 120 6.58 6.58 10.37
CA ASP A 120 7.57 5.61 10.83
C ASP A 120 8.96 5.92 10.27
N LEU A 121 9.06 6.43 9.03
CA LEU A 121 10.33 6.87 8.46
C LEU A 121 10.95 8.02 9.26
N SER A 122 10.13 8.96 9.76
CA SER A 122 10.60 10.04 10.63
C SER A 122 11.09 9.51 11.98
N VAL A 123 10.43 8.48 12.54
CA VAL A 123 10.82 7.82 13.78
C VAL A 123 12.15 7.08 13.59
N SER A 124 12.26 6.24 12.55
CA SER A 124 13.47 5.51 12.17
C SER A 124 14.64 6.46 11.85
N SER A 125 14.33 7.66 11.34
CA SER A 125 15.31 8.71 11.05
C SER A 125 15.82 9.47 12.29
N GLY A 126 15.26 9.24 13.47
CA GLY A 126 15.58 9.97 14.71
C GLY A 126 14.95 11.37 14.81
N ILE A 127 13.96 11.68 13.97
CA ILE A 127 13.27 12.98 13.92
C ILE A 127 11.73 12.80 13.91
N PRO A 128 11.16 12.19 14.97
CA PRO A 128 9.77 11.76 14.98
C PRO A 128 8.81 12.93 14.70
N GLY A 129 7.91 12.72 13.74
CA GLY A 129 6.86 13.67 13.36
C GLY A 129 7.34 14.84 12.48
N LYS A 130 8.64 15.01 12.23
CA LYS A 130 9.17 16.09 11.38
C LYS A 130 9.06 15.74 9.89
N LEU A 131 7.83 15.61 9.38
CA LEU A 131 7.58 15.14 8.01
C LEU A 131 8.04 16.15 6.93
N ASP A 132 8.08 17.44 7.24
CA ASP A 132 8.53 18.50 6.33
C ASP A 132 10.07 18.72 6.41
N ASP A 133 10.79 17.93 7.22
CA ASP A 133 12.25 17.97 7.29
C ASP A 133 12.87 17.53 5.95
N PRO A 134 13.92 18.22 5.43
CA PRO A 134 14.57 17.86 4.18
C PRO A 134 14.97 16.38 4.10
N LYS A 135 15.41 15.78 5.22
CA LYS A 135 15.78 14.37 5.26
C LYS A 135 14.64 13.44 4.85
N ILE A 136 13.40 13.75 5.28
CA ILE A 136 12.21 12.95 4.94
C ILE A 136 11.73 13.27 3.53
N GLN A 137 11.75 14.55 3.16
CA GLN A 137 11.35 14.97 1.81
C GLN A 137 12.25 14.37 0.72
N ASP A 138 13.56 14.35 0.95
CA ASP A 138 14.54 13.78 0.02
C ASP A 138 14.41 12.25 -0.06
N ALA A 139 14.14 11.58 1.06
CA ALA A 139 13.83 10.16 1.07
C ALA A 139 12.55 9.82 0.27
N VAL A 140 11.49 10.61 0.43
CA VAL A 140 10.24 10.45 -0.33
C VAL A 140 10.51 10.64 -1.83
N LYS A 141 11.18 11.72 -2.22
CA LYS A 141 11.56 12.00 -3.62
C LYS A 141 12.39 10.87 -4.21
N ARG A 142 13.35 10.35 -3.45
CA ARG A 142 14.21 9.23 -3.86
C ARG A 142 13.40 7.97 -4.15
N VAL A 143 12.51 7.57 -3.23
CA VAL A 143 11.66 6.38 -3.44
C VAL A 143 10.73 6.56 -4.63
N ILE A 144 10.13 7.75 -4.80
CA ILE A 144 9.29 8.06 -5.96
C ILE A 144 10.10 7.93 -7.27
N ALA A 145 11.27 8.55 -7.34
CA ALA A 145 12.10 8.54 -8.54
C ALA A 145 12.61 7.14 -8.89
N GLU A 146 13.25 6.45 -7.94
CA GLU A 146 13.82 5.11 -8.16
C GLU A 146 12.73 4.06 -8.38
N GLY A 147 11.61 4.13 -7.63
CA GLY A 147 10.47 3.24 -7.79
C GLY A 147 9.83 3.34 -9.18
N ASN A 148 9.55 4.56 -9.63
CA ASN A 148 9.01 4.79 -10.97
C ASN A 148 9.99 4.33 -12.07
N ALA A 149 11.29 4.57 -11.90
CA ALA A 149 12.31 4.13 -12.85
C ALA A 149 12.39 2.59 -12.97
N ALA A 150 12.11 1.88 -11.87
CA ALA A 150 12.00 0.42 -11.83
C ALA A 150 10.61 -0.11 -12.24
N GLY A 151 9.71 0.75 -12.73
CA GLY A 151 8.36 0.36 -13.15
C GLY A 151 7.41 0.01 -12.01
N LYS A 152 7.74 0.39 -10.76
CA LYS A 152 6.87 0.20 -9.59
C LYS A 152 5.95 1.41 -9.41
N VAL A 153 4.73 1.17 -8.96
CA VAL A 153 3.85 2.26 -8.52
C VAL A 153 4.34 2.73 -7.16
N VAL A 154 4.47 4.05 -6.98
CA VAL A 154 4.84 4.61 -5.68
C VAL A 154 3.63 5.28 -5.04
N GLY A 155 3.42 4.97 -3.76
CA GLY A 155 2.42 5.56 -2.93
C GLY A 155 2.96 6.31 -1.73
N VAL A 156 2.19 7.27 -1.22
CA VAL A 156 2.59 8.10 -0.09
C VAL A 156 1.52 8.05 1.01
N GLY A 157 1.97 7.66 2.20
CA GLY A 157 1.18 7.65 3.42
C GLY A 157 1.23 8.95 4.22
N ALA A 158 0.35 9.03 5.23
CA ALA A 158 0.23 10.17 6.14
C ALA A 158 0.07 11.52 5.42
N VAL A 159 -0.62 11.52 4.28
CA VAL A 159 -1.04 12.74 3.57
C VAL A 159 -2.35 13.24 4.17
N ASN A 160 -2.38 14.50 4.58
CA ASN A 160 -3.61 15.06 5.15
C ASN A 160 -4.51 15.59 4.03
N ALA A 161 -5.78 15.23 4.07
CA ALA A 161 -6.76 15.72 3.10
C ALA A 161 -6.96 17.25 3.14
N ASP A 162 -6.59 17.91 4.24
CA ASP A 162 -6.62 19.36 4.38
C ASP A 162 -5.36 20.08 3.83
N ARG A 163 -4.42 19.34 3.23
CA ARG A 163 -3.25 19.88 2.51
C ARG A 163 -3.19 19.39 1.05
N PRO A 164 -4.18 19.72 0.20
CA PRO A 164 -4.25 19.22 -1.17
C PRO A 164 -3.01 19.56 -2.03
N GLU A 165 -2.31 20.65 -1.73
CA GLU A 165 -1.10 21.07 -2.44
C GLU A 165 0.06 20.10 -2.23
N GLN A 166 0.19 19.50 -1.03
CA GLN A 166 1.19 18.46 -0.79
C GLN A 166 0.89 17.19 -1.62
N ILE A 167 -0.39 16.83 -1.77
CA ILE A 167 -0.79 15.70 -2.61
C ILE A 167 -0.47 16.01 -4.08
N ARG A 168 -0.78 17.21 -4.57
CA ARG A 168 -0.43 17.64 -5.94
C ARG A 168 1.08 17.61 -6.18
N GLU A 169 1.88 18.04 -5.22
CA GLU A 169 3.34 17.94 -5.28
C GLU A 169 3.80 16.48 -5.50
N PHE A 170 3.30 15.54 -4.69
CA PHE A 170 3.64 14.12 -4.86
C PHE A 170 3.15 13.54 -6.19
N ILE A 171 1.97 13.96 -6.66
CA ILE A 171 1.49 13.58 -8.01
C ILE A 171 2.45 14.09 -9.09
N ASN A 172 2.91 15.34 -9.00
CA ASN A 172 3.85 15.92 -9.94
C ASN A 172 5.22 15.21 -9.92
N GLN A 173 5.64 14.72 -8.75
CA GLN A 173 6.85 13.90 -8.61
C GLN A 173 6.68 12.47 -9.17
N GLY A 174 5.44 12.01 -9.35
CA GLY A 174 5.12 10.72 -9.97
C GLY A 174 4.43 9.70 -9.05
N ALA A 175 4.10 10.05 -7.81
CA ALA A 175 3.32 9.16 -6.95
C ALA A 175 1.87 9.01 -7.48
N ARG A 176 1.29 7.82 -7.34
CA ARG A 176 -0.05 7.49 -7.86
C ARG A 176 -0.96 6.78 -6.85
N PHE A 177 -0.42 6.34 -5.73
CA PHE A 177 -1.18 5.63 -4.70
C PHE A 177 -1.20 6.44 -3.39
N PHE A 178 -2.37 6.79 -2.86
CA PHE A 178 -2.47 7.62 -1.67
C PHE A 178 -3.45 7.02 -0.69
N SER A 179 -3.09 7.03 0.60
CA SER A 179 -3.98 6.68 1.69
C SER A 179 -4.32 7.94 2.47
N LEU A 180 -5.60 8.31 2.46
CA LEU A 180 -6.14 9.38 3.28
C LEU A 180 -6.80 8.76 4.50
N ASP A 181 -6.56 9.35 5.67
CA ASP A 181 -7.24 8.89 6.88
C ASP A 181 -8.67 9.47 6.92
N THR A 182 -9.65 8.60 7.21
CA THR A 182 -11.06 9.00 7.30
C THR A 182 -11.29 10.08 8.36
N THR A 183 -10.49 10.08 9.43
CA THR A 183 -10.59 11.06 10.51
C THR A 183 -10.25 12.48 10.04
N SER A 184 -9.23 12.68 9.21
CA SER A 184 -8.87 13.99 8.65
C SER A 184 -9.92 14.49 7.68
N LEU A 185 -10.48 13.59 6.84
CA LEU A 185 -11.60 13.91 5.96
C LEU A 185 -12.82 14.38 6.76
N LEU A 186 -13.24 13.61 7.77
CA LEU A 186 -14.36 13.97 8.63
C LEU A 186 -14.08 15.28 9.38
N ARG A 187 -12.90 15.45 9.96
CA ARG A 187 -12.52 16.67 10.69
C ARG A 187 -12.54 17.90 9.77
N SER A 188 -12.02 17.78 8.56
CA SER A 188 -12.02 18.85 7.55
C SER A 188 -13.45 19.23 7.18
N ALA A 189 -14.30 18.25 6.85
CA ALA A 189 -15.70 18.46 6.54
C ALA A 189 -16.46 19.11 7.71
N SER A 190 -16.29 18.60 8.93
CA SER A 190 -16.93 19.16 10.13
C SER A 190 -16.51 20.61 10.38
N ARG A 191 -15.23 20.95 10.19
CA ARG A 191 -14.75 22.35 10.32
C ARG A 191 -15.39 23.27 9.30
N ASN A 192 -15.60 22.81 8.07
CA ASN A 192 -16.25 23.60 7.03
C ASN A 192 -17.72 23.86 7.35
N VAL A 193 -18.45 22.85 7.85
CA VAL A 193 -19.83 23.01 8.32
C VAL A 193 -19.91 24.00 9.48
N LEU A 194 -19.01 23.90 10.46
CA LEU A 194 -18.98 24.85 11.58
C LEU A 194 -18.71 26.29 11.11
N LYS A 195 -17.76 26.47 10.17
CA LYS A 195 -17.49 27.79 9.60
C LYS A 195 -18.72 28.38 8.92
N SER A 196 -19.49 27.59 8.15
CA SER A 196 -20.70 28.10 7.49
C SER A 196 -21.80 28.47 8.47
N ILE A 197 -21.88 27.81 9.63
CA ILE A 197 -22.85 28.15 10.69
C ILE A 197 -22.41 29.42 11.42
N MET A 198 -21.12 29.59 11.69
CA MET A 198 -20.57 30.71 12.45
C MET A 198 -20.34 31.99 11.64
N SER A 199 -20.48 31.92 10.31
CA SER A 199 -20.32 33.07 9.40
C SER A 199 -21.60 33.88 9.18
N GLU A 200 -22.67 33.59 9.93
CA GLU A 200 -23.86 34.45 10.13
C GLU A 200 -23.76 35.23 11.44
#